data_AF-A0A955I004-F1
#
_entry.id   AF-A0A955I004-F1
#
_cell.length_a   1.000
_cell.length_b   1.000
_cell.length_c   1.000
_cell.angle_alpha   90.00
_cell.angle_beta   90.00
_cell.angle_gamma   90.00
#
_symmetry.space_group_name_H-M   'P 1'
#
loop_
_entity.id
_entity.type
_entity.pdbx_description
1 polymer ?
#
loop_
_entity_poly.entity_id
_entity_poly.type
_entity_poly.pdbx_seq_one_letter_code
_entity_poly.pdbx_strand_id
1 'polypeptide(L)' 'MNQPIQLSEIEIQEFIKTHKKVTGETLDYEKAKRQATKLMKLMILAVSKVPKSDKKKVDTTNKSQLRAFPFKD' A
#
# COMPACT_ATOMS: atom_id res chain seq x y z
N MET A 1 -6.69 -20.81 -1.62
CA MET A 1 -8.12 -20.52 -1.89
C MET A 1 -8.26 -19.05 -2.25
N ASN A 2 -8.93 -18.71 -3.36
CA ASN A 2 -9.17 -17.33 -3.79
C ASN A 2 -10.65 -16.99 -3.47
N GLN A 3 -10.95 -16.67 -2.21
CA GLN A 3 -12.32 -16.32 -1.84
C GLN A 3 -12.70 -14.97 -2.45
N PRO A 4 -13.92 -14.82 -3.00
CA PRO A 4 -14.37 -13.52 -3.49
C PRO A 4 -14.42 -12.53 -2.34
N ILE A 5 -13.80 -11.36 -2.54
CA ILE A 5 -13.89 -10.24 -1.59
C ILE A 5 -15.35 -9.84 -1.47
N GLN A 6 -15.91 -9.99 -0.28
CA GLN A 6 -17.24 -9.51 0.07
C GLN A 6 -17.07 -8.41 1.11
N LEU A 7 -17.54 -7.21 0.78
CA LEU A 7 -17.63 -6.10 1.72
C LEU A 7 -18.95 -6.23 2.48
N SER A 8 -18.88 -5.95 3.78
CA SER A 8 -20.05 -5.83 4.63
C SER A 8 -20.84 -4.57 4.29
N GLU A 9 -22.12 -4.56 4.67
CA GLU A 9 -22.99 -3.41 4.47
C GLU A 9 -22.48 -2.17 5.21
N ILE A 10 -21.89 -2.34 6.39
CA ILE A 10 -21.31 -1.26 7.21
C ILE A 10 -20.17 -0.57 6.45
N GLU A 11 -19.25 -1.35 5.87
CA GLU A 11 -18.13 -0.82 5.08
C GLU A 11 -18.61 -0.08 3.83
N ILE A 12 -19.66 -0.58 3.17
CA ILE A 12 -20.25 0.09 2.00
C ILE A 12 -20.90 1.42 2.40
N GLN A 13 -21.61 1.45 3.54
CA GLN A 13 -22.21 2.70 4.05
C GLN A 13 -21.15 3.72 4.45
N GLU A 14 -20.06 3.29 5.07
CA GLU A 14 -18.94 4.17 5.42
C GLU A 14 -18.24 4.71 4.17
N PHE A 15 -18.10 3.90 3.12
CA PHE A 15 -17.61 4.34 1.82
C PHE A 15 -18.51 5.40 1.20
N ILE A 16 -19.84 5.23 1.23
CA ILE A 16 -20.80 6.24 0.71
C ILE A 16 -20.70 7.55 1.48
N LYS A 17 -20.64 7.49 2.82
CA LYS A 17 -20.48 8.68 3.68
C LYS A 17 -19.18 9.42 3.34
N THR A 18 -18.09 8.68 3.19
CA THR A 18 -16.77 9.24 2.87
C THR A 18 -16.76 9.86 1.47
N HIS A 19 -17.32 9.16 0.47
CA HIS A 19 -17.47 9.68 -0.89
C HIS A 19 -18.21 11.01 -0.89
N LYS A 20 -19.38 11.08 -0.24
CA LYS A 20 -20.16 12.31 -0.14
C LYS A 20 -19.38 13.44 0.52
N LYS A 21 -18.58 13.15 1.55
CA LYS A 21 -17.75 14.15 2.24
C LYS A 21 -16.65 14.71 1.33
N VAL A 22 -16.08 13.89 0.44
CA VAL A 22 -14.96 14.28 -0.43
C VAL A 22 -15.46 14.94 -1.71
N THR A 23 -16.48 14.39 -2.35
CA THR A 23 -16.95 14.85 -3.68
C THR A 23 -18.15 15.77 -3.60
N GLY A 24 -18.87 15.81 -2.47
CA GLY A 24 -20.15 16.48 -2.33
C GLY A 24 -21.33 15.69 -2.92
N GLU A 25 -21.08 14.57 -3.59
CA GLU A 25 -22.09 13.79 -4.30
C GLU A 25 -22.51 12.52 -3.55
N THR A 26 -23.81 12.28 -3.50
CA THR A 26 -24.37 11.01 -2.99
C THR A 26 -24.21 9.89 -4.02
N LEU A 27 -23.57 8.81 -3.60
CA LEU A 27 -23.38 7.61 -4.41
C LEU A 27 -24.43 6.55 -4.07
N ASP A 28 -25.04 5.96 -5.10
CA ASP A 28 -25.97 4.85 -4.96
C ASP A 28 -25.29 3.61 -4.33
N TYR A 29 -26.05 2.83 -3.55
CA TYR A 29 -25.51 1.71 -2.79
C TYR A 29 -24.89 0.62 -3.67
N GLU A 30 -25.55 0.25 -4.77
CA GLU A 30 -25.03 -0.78 -5.69
C GLU A 30 -23.78 -0.28 -6.43
N LYS A 31 -23.76 1.01 -6.79
CA LYS A 31 -22.56 1.64 -7.37
C LYS A 31 -21.41 1.68 -6.35
N ALA A 32 -21.68 2.05 -5.10
CA ALA A 32 -20.72 2.09 -4.02
C ALA A 32 -20.12 0.71 -3.74
N LYS A 33 -20.95 -0.32 -3.63
CA LYS A 33 -20.53 -1.72 -3.45
C LYS A 33 -19.56 -2.16 -4.55
N ARG A 34 -19.87 -1.85 -5.82
CA ARG A 34 -19.00 -2.20 -6.95
C ARG A 34 -17.67 -1.44 -6.91
N GLN A 35 -17.70 -0.14 -6.64
CA GLN A 35 -16.50 0.70 -6.58
C GLN A 35 -15.58 0.31 -5.43
N ALA A 36 -16.13 0.15 -4.22
CA ALA A 36 -15.38 -0.25 -3.04
C ALA A 36 -14.75 -1.65 -3.23
N THR A 37 -15.51 -2.61 -3.78
CA THR A 37 -14.99 -3.95 -4.08
C THR A 37 -13.85 -3.90 -5.10
N LYS A 38 -13.98 -3.07 -6.15
CA LYS A 38 -12.93 -2.87 -7.17
C LYS A 38 -11.68 -2.25 -6.55
N LEU A 39 -11.84 -1.25 -5.69
CA LEU A 39 -10.73 -0.60 -4.98
C LEU A 39 -9.97 -1.60 -4.12
N MET A 40 -10.68 -2.42 -3.33
CA MET A 40 -10.08 -3.47 -2.50
C MET A 40 -9.26 -4.47 -3.33
N LYS A 41 -9.79 -4.91 -4.48
CA LYS A 41 -9.06 -5.80 -5.42
C LYS A 41 -7.75 -5.17 -5.90
N LEU A 42 -7.79 -3.88 -6.25
CA LEU A 42 -6.60 -3.15 -6.72
C LEU A 42 -5.56 -3.00 -5.61
N MET A 43 -5.99 -2.71 -4.38
CA MET A 43 -5.09 -2.62 -3.23
C MET A 43 -4.39 -3.96 -2.96
N ILE A 44 -5.13 -5.07 -2.94
CA ILE A 44 -4.55 -6.41 -2.75
C ILE A 44 -3.55 -6.72 -3.87
N LEU A 45 -3.88 -6.41 -5.12
CA LEU A 45 -2.98 -6.62 -6.26
C LEU A 45 -1.70 -5.78 -6.13
N ALA A 46 -1.81 -4.53 -5.70
CA ALA A 46 -0.67 -3.64 -5.49
C ALA A 46 0.25 -4.14 -4.37
N VAL A 47 -0.31 -4.57 -3.23
CA VAL A 47 0.45 -5.16 -2.12
C VAL A 47 1.10 -6.49 -2.54
N SER A 48 0.42 -7.29 -3.35
CA SER A 48 0.93 -8.58 -3.83
C SER A 48 2.09 -8.45 -4.81
N LYS A 49 2.24 -7.31 -5.49
CA LYS A 49 3.31 -7.04 -6.47
C LYS A 49 4.52 -6.32 -5.87
N VAL A 50 4.51 -5.96 -4.59
CA VAL A 50 5.74 -5.50 -3.93
C VAL A 50 6.67 -6.72 -3.86
N PRO A 51 7.80 -6.76 -4.59
CA PRO A 51 8.78 -7.81 -4.34
C PRO A 51 9.11 -7.70 -2.86
N LYS A 52 8.96 -8.78 -2.10
CA LYS A 52 9.49 -8.86 -0.75
C LYS A 52 10.96 -8.51 -0.92
N SER A 53 11.30 -7.26 -0.62
CA SER A 53 12.65 -6.73 -0.77
C SER A 53 13.54 -7.77 -0.15
N ASP A 54 14.37 -8.41 -0.99
CA ASP A 54 15.37 -9.35 -0.53
C ASP A 54 16.08 -8.60 0.59
N LYS A 55 15.92 -9.06 1.83
CA LYS A 55 16.63 -8.49 2.95
C LYS A 55 18.09 -8.73 2.60
N LYS A 56 18.72 -7.76 1.93
CA LYS A 56 20.16 -7.74 1.71
C LYS A 56 20.72 -7.91 3.11
N LYS A 57 21.25 -9.10 3.38
CA LYS A 57 21.99 -9.36 4.59
C LYS A 57 23.10 -8.32 4.57
N VAL A 58 23.04 -7.40 5.52
CA VAL A 58 24.12 -6.44 5.72
C VAL A 58 25.27 -7.28 6.25
N ASP A 59 26.18 -7.68 5.36
CA ASP A 59 27.45 -8.26 5.77
C ASP A 59 28.25 -7.12 6.40
N THR A 60 28.27 -7.10 7.73
CA THR A 60 29.14 -6.23 8.51
C THR A 60 30.59 -6.71 8.38
N THR A 61 31.22 -6.45 7.24
CA THR A 61 32.69 -6.49 7.15
C THR A 61 33.21 -5.18 7.71
N ASN A 62 33.42 -5.17 9.02
CA ASN A 62 33.97 -4.04 9.73
C ASN A 62 35.50 -4.10 9.73
N LYS A 63 36.12 -2.94 9.53
CA LYS A 63 37.53 -2.56 9.79
C LYS A 63 38.59 -2.95 8.76
N SER A 64 38.93 -2.00 7.91
CA SER A 64 40.19 -1.24 8.04
C SER A 64 40.54 -0.60 6.71
N GLN A 65 40.32 0.71 6.58
CA GLN A 65 41.15 1.60 5.76
C GLN A 65 40.82 3.05 6.14
N LEU A 66 41.44 3.49 7.23
CA LEU A 66 41.62 4.90 7.53
C LEU A 66 42.33 5.55 6.34
N ARG A 67 41.65 6.49 5.65
CA ARG A 67 42.28 7.31 4.63
C ARG A 67 43.19 8.32 5.32
N ALA A 68 44.50 8.16 5.19
CA ALA A 68 45.43 9.26 5.41
C ALA A 68 45.39 10.14 4.15
N PHE A 69 44.90 11.36 4.29
CA PHE A 69 45.05 12.41 3.28
C PHE A 69 46.41 13.09 3.49
N PRO A 70 47.25 13.25 2.46
CA PRO A 70 48.53 13.93 2.63
C PRO A 70 48.29 15.45 2.72
N PHE A 71 48.63 16.06 3.86
CA PHE A 71 48.83 17.50 3.94
C PHE A 71 50.16 17.84 3.27
N LYS A 72 50.13 18.74 2.27
CA LYS A 72 51.32 19.37 1.68
C LYS A 72 51.66 20.62 2.49
N ASP A 73 52.90 20.70 2.94
CA ASP A 73 53.64 21.96 3.16
C ASP A 73 54.63 22.15 2.00
#